data_AF-A0A2M6GNF1-F1
#
_entry.id   AF-A0A2M6GNF1-F1
#
_cell.length_a   1.000
_cell.length_b   1.000
_cell.length_c   1.000
_cell.angle_alpha   90.00
_cell.angle_beta   90.00
_cell.angle_gamma   90.00
#
_symmetry.space_group_name_H-M   'P 1'
#
loop_
_entity.id
_entity.type
_entity.pdbx_description
1 polymer ?
#
loop_
_entity_poly.entity_id
_entity_poly.type
_entity_poly.pdbx_seq_one_letter_code
_entity_poly.pdbx_strand_id
1 'polypeptide(L)'
;MDVPVNIGFKVFQKEKFSISINTGWSSYFMLAERYDYVYGPYQVGRKTYEVSNQNRHLFGIYNISGSYNRQLSNSVFLGIEPFVKVPLTGIGAGEVKLVSAGVFISFTYRNPK
;
A
#
# COMPACT_ATOMS: atom_id res chain seq x y z
N MET A 1 -3.20 8.03 -5.26
CA MET A 1 -2.58 8.39 -3.97
C MET A 1 -3.18 7.52 -2.88
N ASP A 2 -2.36 6.88 -2.05
CA ASP A 2 -2.78 5.98 -0.96
C ASP A 2 -2.55 6.66 0.39
N VAL A 3 -3.56 6.67 1.26
CA VAL A 3 -3.49 7.24 2.61
C VAL A 3 -3.88 6.15 3.62
N PRO A 4 -2.90 5.47 4.25
CA PRO A 4 -3.14 4.40 5.21
C PRO A 4 -3.38 4.90 6.63
N VAL A 5 -4.20 4.17 7.38
CA VAL A 5 -4.28 4.20 8.84
C VAL A 5 -4.07 2.76 9.33
N ASN A 6 -2.95 2.53 10.02
CA ASN A 6 -2.55 1.21 10.49
C ASN A 6 -2.39 1.17 12.02
N ILE A 7 -2.72 0.02 12.59
CA ILE A 7 -2.51 -0.34 13.98
C ILE A 7 -1.46 -1.45 14.01
N GLY A 8 -0.43 -1.28 14.84
CA GLY A 8 0.65 -2.25 15.01
C GLY A 8 0.66 -2.84 16.42
N PHE A 9 0.69 -4.17 16.51
CA PHE A 9 0.83 -4.90 17.75
C PHE A 9 2.20 -5.56 17.81
N LYS A 10 3.00 -5.19 18.81
CA LYS A 10 4.32 -5.80 19.02
C LYS A 10 4.15 -7.14 19.73
N VAL A 11 4.35 -8.22 18.99
CA VAL A 11 4.19 -9.59 19.51
C VAL A 11 5.44 -10.08 20.23
N PHE A 12 6.62 -9.55 19.87
CA PHE A 12 7.87 -9.93 20.51
C PHE A 12 8.83 -8.75 20.59
N GLN A 13 9.50 -8.59 21.73
CA GLN A 13 10.54 -7.59 21.95
C GLN A 13 11.68 -8.19 22.78
N LYS A 14 12.90 -8.07 22.26
CA LYS A 14 14.16 -8.28 22.98
C LYS A 14 15.03 -7.04 22.82
N GLU A 15 16.15 -6.98 23.52
CA GLU A 15 17.05 -5.82 23.48
C GLU A 15 17.45 -5.45 22.04
N LYS A 16 17.79 -6.45 21.21
CA LYS A 16 18.34 -6.22 19.86
C LYS A 16 17.35 -6.43 18.72
N PHE A 17 16.12 -6.87 18.98
CA PHE A 17 15.13 -7.04 17.91
C PHE A 17 13.69 -7.02 18.40
N SER A 18 12.77 -6.75 17.48
CA SER A 18 11.33 -6.83 17.71
C SER A 18 10.59 -7.37 16.50
N ILE A 19 9.46 -8.03 16.77
CA ILE A 19 8.52 -8.51 15.76
C ILE A 19 7.17 -7.86 16.07
N SER A 20 6.53 -7.31 15.04
CA SER A 20 5.18 -6.77 15.13
C SER A 20 4.29 -7.33 14.03
N ILE A 21 2.99 -7.40 14.31
CA ILE A 21 1.95 -7.62 13.32
C ILE A 21 1.21 -6.29 13.17
N ASN A 22 1.02 -5.84 11.93
CA ASN A 22 0.28 -4.63 11.65
C ASN A 22 -0.93 -4.94 10.77
N THR A 23 -1.98 -4.17 10.98
CA THR A 23 -3.18 -4.22 10.14
C THR A 23 -3.82 -2.85 10.06
N GLY A 24 -4.62 -2.59 9.05
CA GLY A 24 -5.28 -1.30 8.91
C GLY A 24 -6.05 -1.17 7.62
N TRP A 25 -6.38 0.07 7.29
CA TRP A 25 -7.10 0.38 6.06
C TRP A 25 -6.46 1.57 5.34
N SER A 26 -6.53 1.57 4.02
CA SER A 26 -6.11 2.70 3.21
C SER A 26 -7.27 3.31 2.43
N SER A 27 -7.24 4.64 2.33
CA SER A 27 -8.03 5.38 1.36
C SER A 27 -7.25 5.61 0.08
N TYR A 28 -7.87 5.34 -1.07
CA TYR A 28 -7.25 5.48 -2.38
C TYR A 28 -7.91 6.60 -3.20
N PHE A 29 -7.13 7.59 -3.60
CA PHE A 29 -7.57 8.74 -4.40
C PHE A 29 -6.94 8.67 -5.79
N MET A 30 -7.77 8.46 -6.83
CA MET A 30 -7.34 8.50 -8.22
C MET A 30 -7.27 9.95 -8.70
N LEU A 31 -6.06 10.45 -8.98
CA LEU A 31 -5.85 11.84 -9.39
C LEU A 31 -6.15 12.04 -10.88
N ALA A 32 -5.72 11.10 -11.72
CA ALA A 32 -6.00 11.08 -13.15
C ALA A 32 -6.07 9.63 -13.63
N GLU A 33 -7.09 9.32 -14.42
CA GLU A 33 -7.33 8.03 -15.04
C GLU A 33 -7.54 8.25 -16.54
N ARG A 34 -6.76 7.53 -17.35
CA ARG A 34 -6.92 7.51 -18.81
C ARG A 34 -7.19 6.09 -19.26
N TYR A 35 -8.36 5.87 -19.85
CA TYR A 35 -8.77 4.60 -20.41
C TYR A 35 -8.77 4.69 -21.93
N ASP A 36 -7.88 3.93 -22.57
CA ASP A 36 -7.82 3.81 -24.02
C ASP A 36 -8.56 2.54 -24.44
N TYR A 37 -9.73 2.70 -25.07
CA TYR A 37 -10.49 1.58 -25.63
C TYR A 37 -10.16 1.41 -27.11
N VAL A 38 -9.75 0.20 -27.50
CA VAL A 38 -9.55 -0.20 -28.90
C VAL A 38 -10.65 -1.19 -29.26
N TYR A 39 -11.56 -0.79 -30.13
CA TYR A 39 -12.60 -1.67 -30.68
C TYR A 39 -12.06 -2.41 -31.91
N GLY A 40 -12.50 -3.66 -32.11
CA GLY A 40 -12.01 -4.59 -33.15
C GLY A 40 -12.31 -4.15 -34.60
N PRO A 41 -11.98 -5.00 -35.61
CA PRO A 41 -11.62 -4.61 -36.98
C PRO A 41 -12.66 -3.87 -37.83
N TYR A 42 -13.89 -3.69 -37.32
CA TYR A 42 -14.97 -2.99 -38.00
C TYR A 42 -15.22 -1.55 -37.50
N GLN A 43 -14.53 -1.09 -36.45
CA GLN A 43 -14.64 0.29 -35.96
C GLN A 43 -13.24 0.85 -35.67
N VAL A 44 -12.67 1.53 -36.66
CA VAL A 44 -11.38 2.24 -36.53
C VAL A 44 -11.62 3.52 -35.74
N GLY A 45 -11.60 3.43 -34.42
CA GLY A 45 -11.73 4.58 -33.53
C GLY A 45 -11.18 4.29 -32.14
N ARG A 46 -10.05 4.91 -31.79
CA ARG A 46 -9.54 4.95 -30.42
C ARG A 46 -10.41 5.92 -29.64
N LYS A 47 -11.16 5.44 -28.65
CA LYS A 47 -11.90 6.31 -27.73
C LYS A 47 -11.13 6.39 -26.42
N THR A 48 -10.59 7.57 -26.15
CA THR A 48 -9.92 7.86 -24.88
C THR A 48 -10.95 8.43 -23.92
N TYR A 49 -11.12 7.79 -22.77
CA TYR A 49 -11.96 8.26 -21.68
C TYR A 49 -11.06 8.70 -20.53
N GLU A 50 -11.12 9.99 -20.19
CA GLU A 50 -10.32 10.57 -19.12
C GLU A 50 -11.23 10.94 -17.95
N VAL A 51 -10.92 10.39 -16.78
CA VAL A 51 -11.57 10.73 -15.52
C VAL A 51 -10.51 11.35 -14.61
N SER A 52 -10.74 12.57 -14.16
CA SER A 52 -9.81 13.27 -13.27
C SER A 52 -10.46 13.52 -11.92
N ASN A 53 -9.80 13.07 -10.85
CA ASN A 53 -10.15 13.36 -9.45
C ASN A 53 -11.58 12.97 -8.99
N GLN A 54 -12.28 12.09 -9.70
CA GLN A 54 -13.65 11.66 -9.33
C GLN A 54 -13.66 10.39 -8.47
N ASN A 55 -12.75 9.45 -8.70
CA ASN A 55 -12.76 8.15 -8.00
C ASN A 55 -11.99 8.20 -6.68
N ARG A 56 -12.74 8.14 -5.58
CA ARG A 56 -12.25 8.12 -4.21
C ARG A 56 -12.77 6.88 -3.49
N HIS A 57 -11.86 6.02 -3.07
CA HIS A 57 -12.17 4.79 -2.35
C HIS A 57 -11.72 4.97 -0.90
N LEU A 58 -12.58 5.56 -0.08
CA LEU A 58 -12.29 5.76 1.34
C LEU A 58 -12.27 4.41 2.06
N PHE A 59 -11.17 4.12 2.76
CA PHE A 59 -10.94 2.85 3.46
C PHE A 59 -11.21 1.59 2.61
N GLY A 60 -11.10 1.71 1.28
CA GLY A 60 -11.43 0.65 0.32
C GLY A 60 -10.37 -0.45 0.22
N ILE A 61 -9.29 -0.37 0.98
CA ILE A 61 -8.18 -1.33 0.96
C ILE A 61 -7.88 -1.75 2.40
N TYR A 62 -7.83 -3.05 2.65
CA TYR A 62 -7.37 -3.64 3.91
C TYR A 62 -5.87 -3.96 3.82
N ASN A 63 -5.12 -3.52 4.83
CA ASN A 63 -3.68 -3.69 4.92
C ASN A 63 -3.36 -4.76 5.98
N ILE A 64 -2.42 -5.64 5.65
CA ILE A 64 -1.84 -6.61 6.59
C ILE A 64 -0.34 -6.63 6.36
N SER A 65 0.44 -6.58 7.43
CA SER A 65 1.90 -6.74 7.36
C SER A 65 2.48 -7.35 8.62
N GLY A 66 3.68 -7.89 8.49
CA GLY A 66 4.49 -8.33 9.62
C GLY A 66 5.84 -7.65 9.55
N SER A 67 6.28 -7.02 10.64
CA SER A 67 7.56 -6.32 10.68
C SER A 67 8.56 -7.04 11.57
N TYR A 68 9.80 -7.12 11.09
CA TYR A 68 10.96 -7.54 11.88
C TYR A 68 11.96 -6.40 11.89
N ASN A 69 12.30 -5.90 13.09
CA ASN A 69 13.26 -4.83 13.29
C ASN A 69 14.43 -5.33 14.12
N ARG A 70 15.66 -5.13 13.65
CA ARG A 70 16.90 -5.51 14.32
C ARG A 70 17.78 -4.28 14.56
N GLN A 71 18.27 -4.16 15.78
CA GLN A 71 19.29 -3.21 16.15
C GLN A 71 20.66 -3.72 15.69
N LEU A 72 21.36 -2.93 14.87
CA LEU A 72 22.73 -3.22 14.44
C LEU A 72 23.77 -2.59 15.37
N SER A 73 23.47 -1.40 15.89
CA SER A 73 24.28 -0.68 16.88
C SER A 73 23.36 0.15 17.78
N ASN A 74 23.90 0.80 18.82
CA ASN A 74 23.11 1.63 19.73
C ASN A 74 22.28 2.72 19.00
N SER A 75 22.70 3.13 17.80
CA SER A 75 22.07 4.19 17.03
C SER A 75 21.43 3.74 15.71
N VAL A 76 21.65 2.49 15.27
CA VAL A 76 21.24 2.02 13.94
C VAL A 76 20.31 0.83 14.04
N PHE A 77 19.18 0.91 13.33
CA PHE A 77 18.16 -0.12 13.25
C PHE A 77 17.84 -0.41 11.79
N LEU A 78 17.71 -1.70 11.46
CA LEU A 78 17.20 -2.19 10.19
C LEU A 78 15.83 -2.82 10.39
N GLY A 79 14.93 -2.63 9.43
CA GLY A 79 13.62 -3.24 9.42
C GLY A 79 13.29 -3.86 8.08
N ILE A 80 12.52 -4.94 8.12
CA ILE A 80 11.88 -5.55 6.96
C ILE A 80 10.41 -5.77 7.29
N GLU A 81 9.53 -5.45 6.35
CA GLU A 81 8.08 -5.55 6.53
C GLU A 81 7.41 -6.06 5.24
N PRO A 82 7.27 -7.39 5.06
CA PRO A 82 6.35 -7.94 4.08
C PRO A 82 4.91 -7.46 4.34
N PHE A 83 4.21 -7.10 3.28
CA PHE A 83 2.83 -6.61 3.34
C PHE A 83 1.97 -7.14 2.20
N VAL A 84 0.66 -7.18 2.45
CA VAL A 84 -0.37 -7.38 1.45
C VAL A 84 -1.46 -6.33 1.65
N LYS A 85 -1.95 -5.79 0.53
CA LYS A 85 -3.08 -4.85 0.45
C LYS A 85 -4.19 -5.51 -0.35
N VAL A 86 -5.35 -5.69 0.29
CA VAL A 86 -6.52 -6.36 -0.29
C VAL A 86 -7.62 -5.32 -0.53
N PRO A 87 -8.06 -5.12 -1.78
CA PRO A 87 -9.17 -4.22 -2.07
C PRO A 87 -10.48 -4.81 -1.54
N LEU A 88 -11.18 -4.05 -0.71
CA LEU A 88 -12.51 -4.39 -0.20
C LEU A 88 -13.61 -3.93 -1.18
N THR A 89 -13.30 -2.92 -1.99
CA THR A 89 -14.17 -2.39 -3.05
C THR A 89 -13.47 -2.45 -4.40
N GLY A 90 -14.24 -2.40 -5.50
CA GLY A 90 -13.66 -2.14 -6.81
C GLY A 90 -12.92 -0.80 -6.81
N ILE A 91 -11.76 -0.74 -7.48
CA ILE A 91 -10.93 0.47 -7.57
C ILE A 91 -11.00 1.05 -8.99
N GLY A 92 -11.19 2.37 -9.06
CA GLY A 92 -11.33 3.14 -10.31
C GLY A 92 -12.66 2.91 -11.04
N ALA A 93 -12.80 3.53 -12.21
CA ALA A 93 -14.03 3.47 -13.00
C ALA A 93 -14.39 2.06 -13.51
N GLY A 94 -13.40 1.15 -13.58
CA GLY A 94 -13.57 -0.24 -13.99
C GLY A 94 -13.79 -1.23 -12.85
N GLU A 95 -13.91 -0.75 -11.60
CA GLU A 95 -14.11 -1.57 -10.39
C GLU A 95 -13.14 -2.76 -10.24
N VAL A 96 -11.87 -2.55 -10.57
CA VAL A 96 -10.89 -3.65 -10.61
C VAL A 96 -10.44 -4.01 -9.19
N LYS A 97 -10.40 -5.32 -8.90
CA LYS A 97 -9.83 -5.86 -7.65
C LYS A 97 -8.30 -5.99 -7.76
N LEU A 98 -7.60 -4.89 -7.49
CA LEU A 98 -6.14 -4.82 -7.47
C LEU A 98 -5.56 -5.26 -6.12
N VAL A 99 -5.22 -6.54 -5.99
CA VAL A 99 -4.42 -7.03 -4.85
C VAL A 99 -2.97 -6.61 -5.05
N SER A 100 -2.34 -6.05 -4.01
CA SER A 100 -0.92 -5.68 -4.04
C SER A 100 -0.16 -6.36 -2.91
N ALA A 101 1.06 -6.81 -3.18
CA ALA A 101 1.95 -7.37 -2.18
C ALA A 101 3.37 -6.85 -2.39
N GLY A 102 4.15 -6.80 -1.32
CA GLY A 102 5.53 -6.32 -1.40
C GLY A 102 6.25 -6.44 -0.07
N VAL A 103 7.44 -5.84 -0.03
CA VAL A 103 8.28 -5.80 1.17
C VAL A 103 8.81 -4.38 1.32
N PHE A 104 8.63 -3.79 2.50
CA PHE A 104 9.33 -2.56 2.87
C PHE A 104 10.65 -2.92 3.55
N ILE A 105 11.69 -2.16 3.22
CA ILE A 105 12.99 -2.21 3.90
C ILE A 105 13.23 -0.83 4.48
N SER A 106 13.54 -0.78 5.77
CA SER A 106 13.76 0.47 6.50
C SER A 106 15.12 0.51 7.14
N PHE A 107 15.77 1.67 7.04
CA PHE A 107 16.95 2.02 7.81
C PHE A 107 16.57 3.17 8.74
N THR A 108 16.85 3.04 10.03
CA THR A 108 16.51 4.05 11.03
C THR A 108 17.74 4.38 11.87
N TYR A 109 18.04 5.67 11.95
CA TYR A 109 19.06 6.21 12.83
C TYR A 109 18.40 6.91 14.02
N ARG A 110 18.87 6.60 15.24
CA ARG A 110 18.43 7.22 16.48
C ARG A 110 19.65 7.69 17.25
N ASN A 111 19.75 9.00 17.51
CA ASN A 111 20.83 9.52 18.33
C ASN A 111 20.59 9.13 19.80
N PRO A 112 21.51 8.40 20.46
CA PRO A 112 21.46 8.24 21.91
C PRO A 112 21.70 9.62 22.53
N LYS A 113 20.74 10.10 23.32
CA LYS A 113 20.96 11.26 24.19
C LYS A 113 21.85 10.88 25.34
#